data_AF-A0A078J4X9-F1
#
_entry.id   AF-A0A078J4X9-F1
#
_cell.length_a   1.000
_cell.length_b   1.000
_cell.length_c   1.000
_cell.angle_alpha   90.00
_cell.angle_beta   90.00
_cell.angle_gamma   90.00
#
_symmetry.space_group_name_H-M   'P 1'
#
loop_
_entity.id
_entity.type
_entity.pdbx_description
1 polymer ?
#
loop_
_entity_poly.entity_id
_entity_poly.type
_entity_poly.pdbx_seq_one_letter_code
_entity_poly.pdbx_strand_id
1 'polypeptide(L)'
;MYGRKGYQLVKDFASGEKGHLKPFNSKLFDETIEECDQNHHLIQSLIKEGLDVHNNRNAGHYGALVRHLSLIRNKRCLMAYVHNRADIVRDLAWRVGLELLDLPPEIQEKLTALEKEYFKNHSVAIKSYMGKVGIELNVDMVPPKDPYIKE
;
A
#
# COMPACT_ATOMS: atom_id res chain seq x y z
N MET A 1 6.63 -6.15 -21.88
CA MET A 1 5.20 -6.34 -21.57
C MET A 1 4.79 -5.29 -20.58
N TYR A 2 3.72 -4.55 -20.88
CA TYR A 2 3.19 -3.51 -19.98
C TYR A 2 2.69 -4.10 -18.66
N GLY A 3 2.88 -3.37 -17.57
CA GLY A 3 2.37 -3.70 -16.24
C GLY A 3 3.04 -4.88 -15.53
N ARG A 4 4.22 -5.31 -16.01
CA ARG A 4 5.03 -6.36 -15.36
C ARG A 4 5.58 -5.89 -14.02
N LYS A 5 5.98 -4.62 -13.91
CA LYS A 5 6.54 -4.03 -12.70
C LYS A 5 5.52 -4.00 -11.56
N GLY A 6 4.30 -3.53 -11.86
CA GLY A 6 3.17 -3.57 -10.93
C GLY A 6 2.85 -4.98 -10.44
N TYR A 7 2.87 -5.98 -11.34
CA TYR A 7 2.71 -7.38 -10.93
C TYR A 7 3.83 -7.86 -10.00
N GLN A 8 5.08 -7.45 -10.26
CA GLN A 8 6.22 -7.85 -9.44
C GLN A 8 6.13 -7.30 -8.02
N LEU A 9 5.60 -6.07 -7.83
CA LEU A 9 5.27 -5.54 -6.50
C LEU A 9 4.27 -6.44 -5.78
N VAL A 10 3.19 -6.81 -6.47
CA VAL A 10 2.14 -7.66 -5.89
C VAL A 10 2.66 -9.04 -5.53
N LYS A 11 3.44 -9.65 -6.43
CA LYS A 11 4.05 -10.96 -6.21
C LYS A 11 5.03 -10.94 -5.04
N ASP A 12 5.82 -9.88 -4.90
CA ASP A 12 6.77 -9.75 -3.81
C ASP A 12 6.06 -9.77 -2.46
N PHE A 13 5.01 -8.96 -2.25
CA PHE A 13 4.31 -9.02 -0.95
C PHE A 13 3.48 -10.29 -0.78
N ALA A 14 2.89 -10.83 -1.84
CA ALA A 14 2.08 -12.06 -1.76
C ALA A 14 2.92 -13.32 -1.44
N SER A 15 4.22 -13.30 -1.74
CA SER A 15 5.15 -14.39 -1.41
C SER A 15 5.61 -14.39 0.05
N GLY A 16 5.32 -13.35 0.83
CA GLY A 16 5.68 -13.28 2.25
C GLY A 16 4.68 -14.00 3.13
N GLU A 17 5.09 -14.31 4.36
CA GLU A 17 4.15 -14.74 5.40
C GLU A 17 3.16 -13.61 5.74
N LYS A 18 1.91 -13.98 6.01
CA LYS A 18 0.87 -13.01 6.37
C LYS A 18 1.28 -12.27 7.65
N GLY A 19 1.23 -10.94 7.60
CA GLY A 19 1.62 -10.07 8.72
C GLY A 19 3.11 -9.72 8.78
N HIS A 20 3.97 -10.35 7.96
CA HIS A 20 5.38 -9.99 7.92
C HIS A 20 5.62 -8.73 7.08
N LEU A 21 6.16 -7.69 7.71
CA LEU A 21 6.57 -6.48 6.99
C LEU A 21 7.91 -6.71 6.28
N LYS A 22 7.88 -6.66 4.94
CA LYS A 22 9.10 -6.55 4.11
C LYS A 22 9.54 -5.07 4.00
N PRO A 23 10.81 -4.77 3.67
CA PRO A 23 11.23 -3.42 3.32
C PRO A 23 10.38 -2.84 2.18
N PHE A 24 10.11 -1.53 2.21
CA PHE A 24 9.42 -0.86 1.12
C PHE A 24 10.29 -0.87 -0.14
N ASN A 25 9.75 -1.33 -1.26
CA ASN A 25 10.49 -1.41 -2.52
C ASN A 25 10.36 -0.10 -3.30
N SER A 26 11.02 0.96 -2.83
CA SER A 26 10.90 2.31 -3.40
C SER A 26 11.26 2.33 -4.88
N LYS A 27 12.37 1.67 -5.24
CA LYS A 27 12.83 1.59 -6.63
C LYS A 27 11.76 1.03 -7.57
N LEU A 28 11.19 -0.14 -7.25
CA LEU A 28 10.20 -0.76 -8.12
C LEU A 28 8.86 0.01 -8.11
N PHE A 29 8.53 0.64 -6.98
CA PHE A 29 7.36 1.50 -6.85
C PHE A 29 7.47 2.72 -7.76
N ASP A 30 8.58 3.46 -7.67
CA ASP A 30 8.87 4.63 -8.49
C ASP A 30 8.92 4.26 -9.98
N GLU A 31 9.61 3.18 -10.32
CA GLU A 31 9.67 2.65 -11.68
C GLU A 31 8.29 2.27 -12.27
N THR A 32 7.32 1.92 -11.42
CA THR A 32 5.93 1.61 -11.83
C THR A 32 5.13 2.90 -12.02
N ILE A 33 5.38 3.93 -11.21
CA ILE A 33 4.78 5.27 -11.38
C ILE A 33 5.29 5.90 -12.68
N GLU A 34 6.59 5.84 -12.95
CA GLU A 34 7.17 6.33 -14.21
C GLU A 34 6.54 5.65 -15.43
N GLU A 35 6.29 4.33 -15.37
CA GLU A 35 5.57 3.60 -16.43
C GLU A 35 4.12 4.13 -16.58
N CYS A 36 3.47 4.51 -15.48
CA CYS A 36 2.13 5.11 -15.54
C CYS A 36 2.16 6.49 -16.21
N ASP A 37 3.11 7.35 -15.84
CA ASP A 37 3.24 8.69 -16.38
C ASP A 37 3.57 8.66 -17.88
N GLN A 38 4.49 7.79 -18.28
CA GLN A 38 4.80 7.55 -19.70
C GLN A 38 3.56 7.13 -20.48
N ASN A 39 2.79 6.17 -19.96
CA ASN A 39 1.55 5.74 -20.61
C ASN A 39 0.51 6.85 -20.66
N HIS A 40 0.40 7.66 -19.60
CA HIS A 40 -0.51 8.79 -19.55
C HIS A 40 -0.18 9.84 -20.62
N HIS A 41 1.09 10.25 -20.72
CA HIS A 41 1.54 11.21 -21.73
C HIS A 41 1.31 10.71 -23.15
N LEU A 42 1.57 9.44 -23.42
CA LEU A 42 1.34 8.84 -24.74
C LEU A 42 -0.16 8.74 -25.07
N ILE A 43 -1.02 8.45 -24.09
CA ILE A 43 -2.48 8.49 -24.30
C ILE A 43 -2.90 9.93 -24.63
N GLN A 44 -2.39 10.93 -23.91
CA GLN A 44 -2.71 12.33 -24.18
C GLN A 44 -2.26 12.78 -25.57
N SER A 45 -1.07 12.38 -26.03
CA SER A 45 -0.59 12.74 -27.37
C SER A 45 -1.47 12.10 -28.45
N LEU A 46 -1.82 10.82 -28.29
CA LEU A 46 -2.70 10.11 -29.23
C LEU A 46 -4.11 10.69 -29.30
N ILE A 47 -4.65 11.19 -28.18
CA ILE A 47 -5.94 11.90 -28.17
C ILE A 47 -5.84 13.23 -28.93
N LYS A 48 -4.74 13.98 -28.75
CA LYS A 48 -4.51 15.27 -29.43
C LYS A 48 -4.30 15.14 -30.94
N GLU A 49 -3.66 14.05 -31.39
CA GLU A 49 -3.43 13.78 -32.81
C GLU A 49 -4.71 13.42 -33.59
N GLY A 50 -5.84 13.29 -32.91
CA GLY A 50 -7.13 12.95 -33.52
C GLY A 50 -7.24 11.44 -33.74
N LEU A 51 -8.05 10.79 -32.90
CA LEU A 51 -8.53 9.44 -33.13
C LEU A 51 -9.55 9.47 -34.28
N ASP A 52 -9.08 9.58 -35.51
CA ASP A 52 -9.94 9.62 -36.68
C ASP A 52 -10.62 8.25 -36.86
N VAL A 53 -11.88 8.16 -36.45
CA VAL A 53 -12.71 6.94 -36.48
C VAL A 53 -13.08 6.56 -37.92
N HIS A 54 -13.02 7.50 -38.86
CA HIS A 54 -13.40 7.28 -40.26
C HIS A 54 -12.27 6.72 -41.12
N ASN A 55 -11.03 7.02 -40.78
CA ASN A 55 -9.88 6.40 -41.41
C ASN A 55 -9.52 5.13 -40.63
N ASN A 56 -9.16 4.05 -41.32
CA ASN A 56 -8.88 2.72 -40.77
C ASN A 56 -7.62 2.67 -39.84
N ARG A 57 -7.40 3.68 -38.98
CA ARG A 57 -6.34 3.84 -37.99
C ARG A 57 -6.63 3.04 -36.71
N ASN A 58 -7.16 1.83 -36.89
CA ASN A 58 -7.46 0.88 -35.83
C ASN A 58 -6.26 0.67 -34.88
N ALA A 59 -5.03 0.66 -35.42
CA ALA A 59 -3.82 0.47 -34.64
C ALA A 59 -3.59 1.55 -33.55
N GLY A 60 -3.89 2.82 -33.83
CA GLY A 60 -3.73 3.92 -32.86
C GLY A 60 -4.75 3.83 -31.72
N HIS A 61 -6.00 3.51 -32.08
CA HIS A 61 -7.09 3.32 -31.12
C HIS A 61 -6.82 2.13 -30.19
N TYR A 62 -6.47 0.95 -30.74
CA TYR A 62 -6.13 -0.23 -29.94
C TYR A 62 -4.85 -0.02 -29.12
N GLY A 63 -3.87 0.72 -29.64
CA GLY A 63 -2.67 1.11 -28.90
C GLY A 63 -2.98 1.97 -27.68
N ALA A 64 -3.85 2.98 -27.83
CA ALA A 64 -4.31 3.82 -26.71
C ALA A 64 -5.09 3.00 -25.68
N LEU A 65 -5.97 2.10 -26.12
CA LEU A 65 -6.73 1.22 -25.24
C LEU A 65 -5.82 0.30 -24.40
N VAL A 66 -4.84 -0.34 -25.03
CA VAL A 66 -3.88 -1.22 -24.32
C VAL A 66 -3.09 -0.45 -23.26
N ARG A 67 -2.65 0.78 -23.58
CA ARG A 67 -1.96 1.66 -22.63
C ARG A 67 -2.87 2.08 -21.48
N HIS A 68 -4.13 2.42 -21.77
CA HIS A 68 -5.10 2.80 -20.75
C HIS A 68 -5.40 1.64 -19.79
N LEU A 69 -5.61 0.43 -20.31
CA LEU A 69 -5.78 -0.77 -19.49
C LEU A 69 -4.54 -1.08 -18.65
N SER A 70 -3.34 -0.86 -19.20
CA SER A 70 -2.09 -1.03 -18.48
C SER A 70 -1.94 -0.02 -17.33
N LEU A 71 -2.34 1.24 -17.56
CA LEU A 71 -2.37 2.29 -16.53
C LEU A 71 -3.30 1.90 -15.37
N ILE A 72 -4.53 1.47 -15.68
CA ILE A 72 -5.50 1.04 -14.66
C ILE A 72 -4.96 -0.15 -13.86
N ARG A 73 -4.32 -1.10 -14.55
CA ARG A 73 -3.70 -2.26 -13.90
C ARG A 73 -2.59 -1.85 -12.95
N ASN A 74 -1.67 -1.00 -13.37
CA ASN A 74 -0.59 -0.51 -12.50
C ASN A 74 -1.12 0.29 -11.31
N LYS A 75 -2.12 1.16 -11.53
CA LYS A 75 -2.80 1.86 -10.43
C LYS A 75 -3.37 0.88 -9.40
N ARG A 76 -4.05 -0.17 -9.84
CA ARG A 76 -4.59 -1.21 -8.95
C ARG A 76 -3.48 -1.94 -8.19
N CYS A 77 -2.39 -2.30 -8.84
CA CYS A 77 -1.24 -2.95 -8.21
C CYS A 77 -0.56 -2.04 -7.15
N LEU A 78 -0.35 -0.77 -7.46
CA LEU A 78 0.23 0.23 -6.55
C LEU A 78 -0.66 0.41 -5.31
N MET A 79 -1.97 0.59 -5.52
CA MET A 79 -2.93 0.71 -4.42
C MET A 79 -2.98 -0.55 -3.55
N ALA A 80 -2.97 -1.74 -4.17
CA ALA A 80 -2.97 -3.00 -3.43
C ALA A 80 -1.71 -3.17 -2.58
N TYR A 81 -0.54 -2.78 -3.11
CA TYR A 81 0.73 -2.81 -2.38
C TYR A 81 0.68 -1.91 -1.14
N VAL A 82 0.28 -0.65 -1.30
CA VAL A 82 0.19 0.32 -0.20
C VAL A 82 -0.87 -0.07 0.82
N HIS A 83 -2.04 -0.55 0.38
CA HIS A 83 -3.10 -1.00 1.27
C HIS A 83 -2.66 -2.18 2.13
N ASN A 84 -2.06 -3.21 1.53
CA ASN A 84 -1.55 -4.35 2.29
C ASN A 84 -0.52 -3.94 3.34
N ARG A 85 0.36 -2.99 3.01
CA ARG A 85 1.32 -2.46 3.98
C ARG A 85 0.64 -1.67 5.09
N ALA A 86 -0.35 -0.83 4.76
CA ALA A 86 -1.14 -0.11 5.76
C ALA A 86 -1.91 -1.07 6.69
N ASP A 87 -2.41 -2.21 6.19
CA ASP A 87 -3.03 -3.25 7.01
C ASP A 87 -2.05 -3.82 8.04
N ILE A 88 -0.83 -4.14 7.62
CA ILE A 88 0.23 -4.64 8.50
C ILE A 88 0.60 -3.57 9.54
N VAL A 89 0.75 -2.31 9.12
CA VAL A 89 1.08 -1.20 10.03
C VAL A 89 0.00 -0.98 11.08
N ARG A 90 -1.28 -1.11 10.71
CA ARG A 90 -2.40 -1.07 11.66
C ARG A 90 -2.36 -2.25 12.62
N ASP A 91 -2.12 -3.46 12.14
CA ASP A 91 -2.02 -4.66 12.97
C ASP A 91 -0.86 -4.59 13.98
N LEU A 92 0.28 -4.00 13.57
CA LEU A 92 1.42 -3.74 14.46
C LEU A 92 1.05 -2.83 15.64
N ALA A 93 0.17 -1.84 15.41
CA ALA A 93 -0.30 -0.94 16.48
C ALA A 93 -1.04 -1.69 17.60
N TRP A 94 -1.76 -2.76 17.25
CA TRP A 94 -2.51 -3.57 18.20
C TRP A 94 -1.69 -4.68 18.85
N ARG A 95 -0.66 -5.19 18.17
CA ARG A 95 0.16 -6.31 18.67
C ARG A 95 1.33 -5.89 19.54
N VAL A 96 1.97 -4.78 19.18
CA VAL A 96 3.22 -4.35 19.81
C VAL A 96 2.99 -3.16 20.73
N GLY A 97 2.26 -2.16 20.23
CA GLY A 97 2.01 -0.94 20.98
C GLY A 97 1.57 0.19 20.06
N LEU A 98 0.96 1.22 20.66
CA LEU A 98 0.49 2.41 19.95
C LEU A 98 1.60 3.44 19.75
N GLU A 99 2.79 3.25 20.33
CA GLU A 99 3.91 4.18 20.15
C GLU A 99 4.95 3.63 19.19
N LEU A 100 5.56 4.52 18.42
CA LEU A 100 6.55 4.12 17.42
C LEU A 100 7.80 3.54 18.09
N LEU A 101 8.13 4.03 19.30
CA LEU A 101 9.26 3.57 20.10
C LEU A 101 9.09 2.12 20.58
N ASP A 102 7.85 1.63 20.69
CA ASP A 102 7.57 0.25 21.11
C ASP A 102 7.88 -0.75 19.98
N LEU A 103 7.94 -0.28 18.73
CA LEU A 103 8.26 -1.13 17.59
C LEU A 103 9.74 -1.52 17.61
N PRO A 104 10.08 -2.81 17.39
CA PRO A 104 11.46 -3.23 17.21
C PRO A 104 12.19 -2.41 16.13
N PRO A 105 13.48 -2.07 16.33
CA PRO A 105 14.24 -1.24 15.39
C PRO A 105 14.26 -1.85 13.97
N GLU A 106 14.27 -3.17 13.85
CA GLU A 106 14.26 -3.88 12.57
C GLU A 106 12.96 -3.65 11.77
N ILE A 107 11.85 -3.36 12.45
CA ILE A 107 10.58 -3.00 11.81
C ILE A 107 10.58 -1.52 11.44
N GLN A 108 11.11 -0.66 12.32
CA GLN A 108 11.18 0.78 12.08
C GLN A 108 12.05 1.13 10.87
N GLU A 109 13.11 0.36 10.59
CA GLU A 109 13.96 0.54 9.41
C GLU A 109 13.25 0.17 8.09
N LYS A 110 12.28 -0.76 8.14
CA LYS A 110 11.52 -1.21 6.96
C LYS A 110 10.38 -0.28 6.57
N LEU A 111 10.01 0.64 7.46
CA LEU A 111 8.95 1.63 7.26
C LEU A 111 9.49 2.89 6.60
N THR A 112 8.74 3.40 5.63
CA THR A 112 8.99 4.71 5.03
C THR A 112 8.60 5.84 5.99
N ALA A 113 9.11 7.05 5.75
CA ALA A 113 8.75 8.24 6.55
C ALA A 113 7.24 8.50 6.56
N LEU A 114 6.58 8.32 5.41
CA LEU A 114 5.13 8.48 5.27
C LEU A 114 4.34 7.42 6.06
N GLU A 115 4.84 6.18 6.10
CA GLU A 115 4.21 5.11 6.90
C GLU A 115 4.38 5.36 8.41
N LYS A 116 5.51 5.94 8.83
CA LYS A 116 5.72 6.35 10.23
C LYS A 116 4.77 7.47 10.63
N GLU A 117 4.56 8.45 9.75
CA GLU A 117 3.57 9.51 9.97
C GLU A 117 2.14 8.95 10.02
N TYR A 118 1.80 8.04 9.09
CA TYR A 118 0.52 7.35 9.09
C TYR A 118 0.28 6.58 10.40
N PHE A 119 1.29 5.84 10.87
CA PHE A 119 1.22 5.12 12.14
C PHE A 119 0.97 6.08 13.30
N LYS A 120 1.70 7.19 13.38
CA LYS A 120 1.50 8.22 14.42
C LYS A 120 0.08 8.77 14.41
N ASN A 121 -0.43 9.12 13.23
CA ASN A 121 -1.79 9.65 13.07
C ASN A 121 -2.86 8.62 13.47
N HIS A 122 -2.63 7.35 13.12
CA HIS A 122 -3.49 6.24 13.51
C HIS A 122 -3.52 6.06 15.03
N SER A 123 -2.35 6.06 15.68
CA SER A 123 -2.24 5.96 17.13
C SER A 123 -2.91 7.12 17.86
N VAL A 124 -2.79 8.35 17.37
CA VAL A 124 -3.50 9.51 17.94
C VAL A 124 -5.01 9.34 17.83
N ALA A 125 -5.52 8.84 16.70
CA ALA A 125 -6.95 8.58 16.53
C ALA A 125 -7.46 7.50 17.48
N ILE A 126 -6.70 6.42 17.67
CA ILE A 126 -7.03 5.35 18.63
C ILE A 126 -7.02 5.87 20.07
N LYS A 127 -5.96 6.58 20.48
CA LYS A 127 -5.85 7.15 21.83
C LYS A 127 -6.99 8.14 22.10
N SER A 128 -7.40 8.94 21.11
CA SER A 128 -8.56 9.83 21.23
C SER A 128 -9.86 9.05 21.45
N TYR A 129 -10.04 7.91 20.78
CA TYR A 129 -11.19 7.04 20.98
C TYR A 129 -11.19 6.37 22.35
N MET A 130 -10.05 5.81 22.78
CA MET A 130 -9.87 5.23 24.12
C MET A 130 -10.18 6.24 25.22
N GLY A 131 -9.73 7.49 25.07
CA GLY A 131 -10.03 8.56 26.02
C GLY A 131 -11.52 8.91 26.12
N LYS A 132 -12.30 8.74 25.04
CA LYS A 132 -13.76 8.94 25.06
C LYS A 132 -14.50 7.79 25.71
N VAL A 133 -14.03 6.55 25.51
CA VAL A 133 -14.65 5.34 26.07
C VAL A 133 -14.23 5.14 27.53
N GLY A 134 -13.07 5.67 27.93
CA GLY A 134 -12.51 5.48 29.28
C GLY A 134 -11.96 4.07 29.50
N ILE A 135 -11.69 3.34 28.42
CA ILE A 135 -11.18 1.96 28.45
C ILE A 135 -9.98 1.86 27.51
N GLU A 136 -8.93 1.20 27.99
CA GLU A 136 -7.78 0.81 27.17
C GLU A 136 -8.16 -0.43 26.35
N LEU A 137 -8.26 -0.28 25.02
CA LEU A 137 -8.68 -1.34 24.11
C LEU A 137 -7.50 -2.17 23.56
N ASN A 138 -6.28 -1.73 23.84
CA ASN A 138 -5.03 -2.37 23.42
C ASN A 138 -4.53 -3.38 24.45
N VAL A 139 -5.20 -3.51 25.59
CA VAL A 139 -4.91 -4.49 26.63
C VAL A 139 -5.96 -5.61 26.60
N ASP A 140 -5.63 -6.77 27.19
CA ASP A 140 -6.56 -7.88 27.44
C ASP A 140 -7.21 -8.52 26.20
N MET A 141 -6.45 -8.68 25.11
CA MET A 141 -6.90 -9.37 23.89
C MET A 141 -7.15 -10.88 24.09
N VAL A 142 -6.68 -11.47 25.19
CA VAL A 142 -6.83 -12.88 25.53
C VAL A 142 -7.52 -12.96 26.89
N PRO A 143 -8.59 -13.77 27.03
CA PRO A 143 -9.27 -13.89 28.32
C PRO A 143 -8.30 -14.45 29.38
N PRO A 144 -8.32 -13.89 30.60
CA PRO A 144 -7.46 -14.37 31.68
C PRO A 144 -7.82 -15.82 32.03
N LYS A 145 -6.80 -16.68 32.13
CA LYS A 145 -6.99 -18.10 32.50
C LYS A 145 -7.27 -18.28 33.99
N ASP A 146 -6.58 -17.49 34.82
CA ASP A 146 -6.75 -17.46 36.27
C ASP A 146 -6.73 -16.00 36.73
N PRO A 147 -7.54 -15.64 37.74
CA PRO A 147 -7.54 -14.30 38.32
C PRO A 147 -6.27 -13.98 39.12
N TYR A 148 -5.44 -14.99 39.41
CA TYR A 148 -4.18 -14.83 40.15
C TYR A 148 -3.00 -15.23 39.28
N ILE A 149 -2.13 -14.27 39.00
CA ILE A 149 -0.80 -14.54 38.43
C ILE A 149 0.11 -14.86 39.63
N LYS A 150 0.70 -16.05 39.68
CA LYS A 150 1.76 -16.33 40.64
C LYS A 150 2.98 -15.50 40.25
N GLU A 151 3.44 -14.64 41.16
CA GLU A 151 4.74 -13.96 41.05
C GLU A 151 5.90 -14.94 40.87
#